data_AF-A0A8S4SA77-F1
#
_entry.id   AF-A0A8S4SA77-F1
#
_cell.length_a   1.000
_cell.length_b   1.000
_cell.length_c   1.000
_cell.angle_alpha   90.00
_cell.angle_beta   90.00
_cell.angle_gamma   90.00
#
_symmetry.space_group_name_H-M   'P 1'
#
loop_
_entity.id
_entity.type
_entity.pdbx_description
1 polymer ?
#
loop_
_entity_poly.entity_id
_entity_poly.type
_entity_poly.pdbx_seq_one_letter_code
_entity_poly.pdbx_strand_id
1 'polypeptide(L)' 'MQLCDQETLGSWGPEARALFKELSKRVIESTCDPTAGSSLGQRISLAIQKGNAVSILGTVPRCGGFEDVLDVI' A
#
# COMPACT_ATOMS: atom_id res chain seq x y z
N MET A 1 -17.32 7.58 -8.36
CA MET A 1 -17.08 7.60 -6.90
C MET A 1 -15.59 7.86 -6.71
N GLN A 2 -15.26 9.09 -6.34
CA GLN A 2 -13.90 9.63 -6.29
C GLN A 2 -13.63 9.94 -4.82
N LEU A 3 -13.02 8.99 -4.11
CA LEU A 3 -12.78 9.08 -2.68
C LEU A 3 -11.39 8.52 -2.36
N CYS A 4 -10.51 9.39 -1.85
CA CYS A 4 -9.40 9.07 -0.95
C CYS A 4 -8.24 8.14 -1.38
N ASP A 5 -7.83 8.13 -2.65
CA ASP A 5 -6.60 7.38 -3.03
C ASP A 5 -5.28 8.00 -2.51
N GLN A 6 -5.31 9.20 -1.89
CA GLN A 6 -4.09 9.97 -1.68
C GLN A 6 -3.45 9.77 -0.31
N GLU A 7 -4.22 9.48 0.75
CA GLU A 7 -3.67 9.32 2.10
C GLU A 7 -3.39 7.86 2.48
N THR A 8 -4.27 6.92 2.13
CA THR A 8 -4.13 5.51 2.58
C THR A 8 -3.47 4.60 1.55
N LEU A 9 -3.54 4.93 0.25
CA LEU A 9 -3.07 4.02 -0.80
C LEU A 9 -1.59 4.22 -1.19
N GLY A 10 -0.93 5.31 -0.76
CA GLY A 10 0.37 5.74 -1.30
C GLY A 10 0.24 6.33 -2.71
N SER A 11 1.23 7.06 -3.21
CA SER A 11 1.16 7.66 -4.55
C SER A 11 1.35 6.60 -5.65
N TRP A 12 0.25 6.06 -6.17
CA TRP A 12 0.28 5.19 -7.35
C TRP A 12 0.50 6.02 -8.62
N GLY A 13 1.57 5.71 -9.36
CA GLY A 13 1.76 6.19 -10.72
C GLY A 13 0.69 5.65 -11.68
N PRO A 14 0.50 6.29 -12.85
CA PRO A 14 -0.54 5.90 -13.82
C PRO A 14 -0.38 4.46 -14.32
N GLU A 15 0.84 3.98 -14.51
CA GLU A 15 1.15 2.61 -14.92
C GLU A 15 0.78 1.60 -13.82
N ALA A 16 1.10 1.94 -12.56
CA ALA A 16 0.77 1.11 -11.41
C ALA A 16 -0.75 1.00 -11.21
N ARG A 17 -1.50 2.10 -11.43
CA ARG A 17 -2.97 2.09 -11.40
C ARG A 17 -3.56 1.22 -12.52
N ALA A 18 -3.02 1.32 -13.73
CA ALA A 18 -3.45 0.49 -14.86
C ALA A 18 -3.22 -1.01 -14.57
N LEU A 19 -2.04 -1.35 -14.06
CA LEU A 19 -1.70 -2.72 -13.66
C LEU A 19 -2.62 -3.23 -12.54
N PHE A 20 -2.84 -2.41 -11.50
CA PHE A 20 -3.73 -2.77 -10.40
C PHE A 20 -5.15 -3.08 -10.87
N LYS A 21 -5.68 -2.28 -11.80
CA LYS A 21 -7.03 -2.47 -12.34
C LYS A 21 -7.17 -3.83 -13.03
N GLU A 22 -6.18 -4.20 -13.85
CA GLU A 22 -6.18 -5.50 -14.53
C GLU A 22 -6.00 -6.67 -13.56
N LEU A 23 -5.12 -6.54 -12.56
CA LEU A 23 -4.93 -7.55 -11.52
C LEU A 23 -6.19 -7.72 -10.67
N SER A 24 -6.80 -6.62 -10.23
CA SER A 24 -8.02 -6.60 -9.44
C SER A 24 -9.16 -7.31 -10.18
N LYS A 25 -9.34 -7.02 -11.48
CA LYS A 25 -10.31 -7.71 -12.33
C LYS A 25 -10.08 -9.22 -12.35
N ARG A 26 -8.85 -9.67 -12.64
CA ARG A 26 -8.53 -11.10 -12.73
C ARG A 26 -8.69 -11.83 -11.40
N VAL A 27 -8.35 -11.18 -10.29
CA VAL A 27 -8.53 -11.75 -8.96
C VAL A 27 -10.02 -11.94 -8.66
N ILE A 28 -10.85 -10.92 -8.91
CA ILE A 28 -12.30 -11.01 -8.72
C ILE A 28 -12.90 -12.12 -9.59
N GLU A 29 -12.50 -12.22 -10.87
CA GLU A 29 -12.96 -13.26 -11.78
C GLU A 29 -12.53 -14.66 -11.33
N SER A 30 -11.32 -14.81 -10.77
CA SER A 30 -10.78 -16.10 -10.32
C SER A 30 -11.34 -16.54 -8.97
N THR A 31 -11.65 -15.61 -8.06
CA THR A 31 -12.15 -15.93 -6.71
C THR A 31 -13.68 -15.89 -6.64
N CYS A 32 -14.34 -15.32 -7.64
CA CYS A 32 -15.77 -14.96 -7.63
C CYS A 32 -16.16 -14.05 -6.46
N ASP A 33 -15.19 -13.37 -5.84
CA ASP A 33 -15.40 -12.47 -4.71
C ASP A 33 -15.20 -11.01 -5.15
N PRO A 34 -16.26 -10.18 -5.17
CA PRO A 34 -16.18 -8.79 -5.57
C PRO A 34 -15.30 -7.92 -4.63
N THR A 35 -15.03 -8.38 -3.41
CA THR A 35 -14.20 -7.68 -2.42
C THR A 35 -12.72 -7.99 -2.54
N ALA A 36 -12.35 -9.05 -3.28
CA ALA A 36 -10.96 -9.48 -3.39
C ALA A 36 -10.05 -8.40 -4.03
N GLY A 37 -10.60 -7.59 -4.94
CA GLY A 37 -9.90 -6.46 -5.54
C GLY A 37 -9.55 -5.34 -4.54
N SER A 38 -10.47 -4.99 -3.64
CA SER A 38 -10.20 -3.97 -2.60
C SER A 38 -9.24 -4.50 -1.54
N SER A 39 -9.36 -5.77 -1.15
CA SER A 39 -8.42 -6.44 -0.25
C SER A 39 -6.99 -6.45 -0.81
N LEU A 40 -6.84 -6.72 -2.11
CA LEU A 40 -5.55 -6.64 -2.80
C LEU A 40 -4.97 -5.21 -2.75
N GLY A 41 -5.79 -4.20 -3.06
CA GLY A 41 -5.38 -2.80 -3.05
C GLY A 41 -4.86 -2.38 -1.67
N GLN A 42 -5.60 -2.70 -0.61
CA GLN A 42 -5.21 -2.44 0.78
C GLN A 42 -3.86 -3.06 1.12
N ARG A 43 -3.63 -4.33 0.73
CA ARG A 43 -2.36 -5.04 0.99
C ARG A 43 -1.17 -4.39 0.29
N ILE A 44 -1.34 -4.03 -0.99
CA ILE A 44 -0.26 -3.37 -1.75
C ILE A 44 0.07 -2.02 -1.12
N SER A 45 -0.94 -1.25 -0.74
CA SER A 45 -0.74 0.05 -0.12
C SER A 45 -0.09 -0.01 1.25
N LEU A 46 -0.40 -1.02 2.07
CA LEU A 46 0.33 -1.26 3.31
C LEU A 46 1.81 -1.61 3.04
N ALA A 47 2.10 -2.39 2.00
CA ALA A 47 3.48 -2.70 1.61
C ALA A 47 4.25 -1.44 1.17
N ILE A 48 3.61 -0.54 0.41
CA ILE A 48 4.20 0.75 0.01
C ILE A 48 4.49 1.61 1.24
N GLN A 49 3.52 1.76 2.15
CA GLN A 49 3.70 2.54 3.38
C GLN A 49 4.86 2.00 4.23
N LYS A 50 4.94 0.68 4.40
CA LYS A 50 6.05 0.01 5.11
C LYS A 50 7.40 0.26 4.42
N GLY A 51 7.46 0.14 3.09
CA GLY A 51 8.66 0.43 2.31
C GLY A 51 9.13 1.88 2.47
N ASN A 52 8.19 2.83 2.45
CA ASN A 52 8.49 4.25 2.66
C ASN A 52 9.00 4.51 4.08
N ALA A 53 8.36 3.93 5.09
CA ALA A 53 8.76 4.10 6.48
C ALA A 53 10.14 3.52 6.76
N VAL A 54 10.44 2.32 6.26
CA VAL A 54 11.78 1.70 6.36
C VAL A 54 12.84 2.55 5.64
N SER A 55 12.50 3.10 4.48
CA SER A 55 13.42 3.98 3.74
C SER A 55 13.77 5.23 4.54
N ILE A 56 12.79 5.87 5.17
CA ILE A 56 13.01 7.04 6.05
C ILE A 56 13.84 6.62 7.27
N LEU A 57 13.44 5.56 7.96
CA LEU A 57 14.13 5.08 9.16
C LEU A 57 15.60 4.72 8.89
N GLY A 58 15.91 4.18 7.71
CA GLY A 58 17.27 3.89 7.27
C GLY A 58 18.16 5.13 7.08
N THR A 59 17.57 6.32 6.97
CA THR A 59 18.31 7.59 6.83
C THR A 59 18.49 8.38 8.12
N VAL A 60 17.78 8.01 9.19
CA VAL A 60 17.88 8.70 10.49
C VAL A 60 19.11 8.18 11.25
N PRO A 61 20.06 9.03 11.67
CA PRO A 61 21.16 8.62 12.52
C PRO A 61 20.60 8.08 13.84
N ARG A 62 21.06 6.89 14.27
CA ARG A 62 20.57 6.19 15.46
C ARG A 62 20.88 7.00 16.72
N CYS A 63 20.00 7.93 17.10
CA CYS A 63 20.10 8.71 18.32
C CYS A 63 18.73 8.65 19.02
N GLY A 64 18.47 7.56 19.74
CA GLY A 64 17.18 7.27 20.39
C GLY A 64 16.58 5.94 19.89
N GLY A 65 15.96 5.18 20.79
CA GLY A 65 15.57 3.78 20.59
C GLY A 65 14.71 3.53 19.35
N PHE A 66 15.00 2.43 18.65
CA PHE A 66 14.37 1.99 17.40
C PHE A 66 12.90 1.56 17.54
N GLU A 67 12.36 1.53 18.76
CA GLU A 67 11.18 0.74 19.09
C GLU A 67 9.87 1.54 18.97
N ASP A 68 9.91 2.87 19.05
CA ASP A 68 8.70 3.72 19.01
C ASP A 68 8.10 3.90 17.60
N VAL A 69 8.83 3.57 16.52
CA VAL A 69 8.40 3.79 15.12
C VAL A 69 7.63 2.60 14.56
N LEU A 70 7.93 1.38 15.04
CA LEU A 70 7.25 0.15 14.60
C LEU A 70 5.82 0.03 15.15
N ASP A 71 5.52 0.71 16.26
CA ASP A 71 4.19 0.69 16.87
C ASP A 71 3.14 1.55 16.12
N VAL A 72 3.56 2.32 15.10
CA VAL A 72 2.69 3.26 14.36
C VAL A 72 2.46 2.86 12.88
N ILE A 73 3.15 1.84 12.36
CA ILE A 73 3.06 1.37 10.96
C ILE A 73 2.41 -0.01 10.86
#